data_AF-A0A9Q3JYR2-F1
#
_entry.id   AF-A0A9Q3JYR2-F1
#
_cell.length_a   1.000
_cell.length_b   1.000
_cell.length_c   1.000
_cell.angle_alpha   90.00
_cell.angle_beta   90.00
_cell.angle_gamma   90.00
#
_symmetry.space_group_name_H-M   'P 1'
#
loop_
_entity.id
_entity.type
_entity.pdbx_description
1 polymer ?
#
loop_
_entity_poly.entity_id
_entity_poly.type
_entity_poly.pdbx_seq_one_letter_code
_entity_poly.pdbx_strand_id
1 'polypeptide(L)'
;MGIISLNCVNLPLHFQYHNKDTFLAGTIPTSNQPTMITINNVLKPIIDEIYELNNGLTIVTPEYPHGRKVVVKVVTLVGDIVAAHKAAGFKSHSANKFCSWFEVNASDKHELKLGTPCTGRKVL
;
A
#
# COMPACT_ATOMS: atom_id res chain seq x y z
N MET A 1 17.07 -9.78 -0.51
CA MET A 1 16.41 -8.75 -1.34
C MET A 1 14.92 -8.82 -1.14
N GLY A 2 14.29 -7.69 -0.82
CA GLY A 2 12.84 -7.55 -0.83
C GLY A 2 12.38 -6.90 -2.14
N ILE A 3 11.18 -7.22 -2.58
CA ILE A 3 10.58 -6.68 -3.80
C ILE A 3 9.23 -6.05 -3.44
N ILE A 4 8.93 -4.92 -4.06
CA ILE A 4 7.59 -4.32 -4.07
C ILE A 4 7.02 -4.54 -5.46
N SER A 5 5.91 -5.26 -5.52
CA SER A 5 5.16 -5.49 -6.74
C SER A 5 3.73 -4.96 -6.62
N LEU A 6 3.20 -4.50 -7.75
CA LEU A 6 1.82 -4.05 -7.89
C LEU A 6 1.10 -4.99 -8.85
N ASN A 7 -0.11 -5.42 -8.46
CA ASN A 7 -0.95 -6.30 -9.26
C ASN A 7 -2.28 -5.60 -9.57
N CYS A 8 -2.72 -5.71 -10.82
CA CYS A 8 -4.00 -5.15 -11.24
C CYS A 8 -5.15 -6.07 -10.82
N VAL A 9 -5.89 -5.67 -9.78
CA VAL A 9 -7.02 -6.45 -9.25
C VAL A 9 -8.26 -6.46 -10.15
N ASN A 10 -8.29 -5.62 -11.20
CA ASN A 10 -9.34 -5.65 -12.22
C ASN A 10 -9.25 -6.86 -13.16
N LEU A 11 -8.11 -7.56 -13.18
CA LEU A 11 -7.94 -8.79 -13.95
C LEU A 11 -8.62 -9.97 -13.24
N PRO A 12 -9.07 -11.00 -13.98
CA PRO A 12 -9.54 -12.25 -13.37
C PRO A 12 -8.48 -12.86 -12.43
N LEU A 13 -8.92 -13.49 -11.34
CA LEU A 13 -8.05 -14.04 -10.28
C LEU A 13 -6.91 -14.93 -10.80
N HIS A 14 -7.14 -15.68 -11.88
CA HIS A 14 -6.15 -16.57 -12.47
C HIS A 14 -5.03 -15.85 -13.24
N PHE A 15 -5.17 -14.55 -13.52
CA PHE A 15 -4.16 -13.71 -14.14
C PHE A 15 -3.46 -12.75 -13.16
N GLN A 16 -4.08 -12.42 -12.02
CA GLN A 16 -3.60 -11.37 -11.09
C GLN A 16 -2.17 -11.57 -10.55
N TYR A 17 -1.67 -12.80 -10.52
CA TYR A 17 -0.35 -13.14 -9.97
C TYR A 17 0.58 -13.78 -11.00
N HIS A 18 0.22 -13.71 -12.28
CA HIS A 18 1.09 -14.18 -13.34
C HIS A 18 2.19 -13.13 -13.59
N ASN A 19 3.43 -13.58 -13.80
CA ASN A 19 4.59 -12.68 -13.93
C ASN A 19 4.43 -11.60 -15.01
N LYS A 20 3.57 -11.83 -16.01
CA LYS A 20 3.28 -10.87 -17.09
C LYS A 20 2.36 -9.72 -16.67
N ASP A 21 1.57 -9.94 -15.63
CA ASP A 21 0.51 -9.04 -15.15
C ASP A 21 0.90 -8.36 -13.81
N THR A 22 2.09 -8.68 -13.31
CA THR A 22 2.71 -8.09 -12.12
C THR A 22 3.70 -7.00 -12.52
N PHE A 23 3.50 -5.79 -12.01
CA PHE A 23 4.43 -4.68 -12.19
C PHE A 23 5.45 -4.64 -11.04
N LEU A 24 6.74 -4.67 -11.37
CA LEU A 24 7.83 -4.53 -10.42
C LEU A 24 8.05 -3.04 -10.11
N ALA A 25 7.53 -2.57 -8.97
CA ALA A 25 7.56 -1.15 -8.61
C ALA A 25 8.82 -0.74 -7.83
N GLY A 26 9.48 -1.67 -7.14
CA GLY A 26 10.69 -1.33 -6.41
C GLY A 26 11.44 -2.52 -5.83
N THR A 27 12.69 -2.26 -5.46
CA THR A 27 13.53 -3.22 -4.71
C THR A 27 13.90 -2.62 -3.36
N ILE A 28 13.86 -3.45 -2.33
CA ILE A 28 14.28 -3.07 -0.98
C ILE A 28 15.75 -3.49 -0.84
N PRO A 29 16.68 -2.52 -0.67
CA PRO A 29 18.11 -2.79 -0.62
C PRO A 29 18.44 -3.71 0.56
N THR A 30 19.38 -4.62 0.34
CA THR A 30 19.74 -5.66 1.32
C THR A 30 21.09 -5.36 1.94
N SER A 31 21.07 -4.96 3.20
CA SER A 31 22.21 -5.11 4.11
C SER A 31 21.81 -5.81 5.41
N ASN A 32 20.57 -5.58 5.89
CA ASN A 32 19.94 -6.19 7.07
C ASN A 32 18.41 -6.22 6.92
N GLN A 33 17.69 -6.64 7.97
CA GLN A 33 16.23 -6.53 8.00
C GLN A 33 15.82 -5.05 7.82
N PRO A 34 15.00 -4.71 6.81
CA PRO A 34 14.71 -3.32 6.49
C PRO A 34 13.95 -2.64 7.63
N THR A 35 14.32 -1.40 7.93
CA THR A 35 13.62 -0.58 8.94
C THR A 35 12.33 -0.01 8.37
N MET A 36 11.44 0.47 9.25
CA MET A 36 10.28 1.27 8.88
C MET A 36 10.65 2.43 7.94
N ILE A 37 11.72 3.16 8.27
CA ILE A 37 12.17 4.34 7.51
C ILE A 37 12.62 3.92 6.11
N THR A 38 13.39 2.84 6.00
CA THR A 38 13.82 2.29 4.71
C THR A 38 12.62 1.93 3.83
N ILE A 39 11.64 1.22 4.39
CA ILE A 39 10.44 0.80 3.67
C ILE A 39 9.63 2.02 3.22
N ASN A 40 9.41 2.99 4.10
CA ASN A 40 8.67 4.21 3.78
C ASN A 40 9.37 5.02 2.68
N ASN A 41 10.69 5.13 2.71
CA ASN A 41 11.44 5.86 1.69
C ASN A 41 11.32 5.20 0.30
N VAL A 42 11.29 3.86 0.25
CA VAL A 42 11.09 3.13 -1.02
C VAL A 42 9.63 3.20 -1.49
N LEU A 43 8.66 3.14 -0.57
CA LEU A 43 7.23 3.22 -0.91
C LEU A 43 6.78 4.63 -1.28
N LYS A 44 7.38 5.68 -0.72
CA LYS A 44 6.97 7.07 -0.92
C LYS A 44 6.74 7.46 -2.39
N PRO A 45 7.69 7.27 -3.32
CA PRO A 45 7.46 7.65 -4.72
C PRO A 45 6.27 6.89 -5.35
N ILE A 46 6.09 5.61 -5.01
CA ILE A 46 4.97 4.78 -5.51
C ILE A 46 3.64 5.31 -4.98
N ILE A 47 3.58 5.66 -3.69
CA ILE A 47 2.38 6.20 -3.06
C ILE A 47 2.04 7.59 -3.60
N ASP A 48 3.03 8.46 -3.79
CA ASP A 48 2.84 9.80 -4.35
C ASP A 48 2.27 9.71 -5.79
N GLU A 49 2.76 8.77 -6.60
CA GLU A 49 2.29 8.55 -7.97
C GLU A 49 0.86 7.97 -8.01
N ILE A 50 0.55 7.01 -7.13
CA ILE A 50 -0.81 6.47 -6.96
C ILE A 50 -1.77 7.56 -6.48
N TYR A 51 -1.32 8.46 -5.61
CA TYR A 51 -2.12 9.57 -5.12
C TYR A 51 -2.53 10.51 -6.26
N GLU A 52 -1.60 10.85 -7.16
CA GLU A 52 -1.91 11.61 -8.37
C GLU A 52 -2.89 10.87 -9.29
N LEU A 53 -2.67 9.57 -9.51
CA LEU A 53 -3.55 8.73 -10.34
C LEU A 53 -4.95 8.54 -9.74
N ASN A 54 -5.14 8.81 -8.45
CA ASN A 54 -6.45 8.76 -7.80
C ASN A 54 -7.34 9.96 -8.20
N ASN A 55 -6.76 11.06 -8.68
CA ASN A 55 -7.51 12.17 -9.31
C ASN A 55 -8.06 11.79 -10.71
N GLY A 56 -7.43 10.75 -11.29
CA GLY A 56 -7.76 10.12 -12.55
C GLY A 56 -6.97 10.66 -13.73
N LEU A 57 -6.58 9.75 -14.62
CA LEU A 57 -5.80 9.99 -15.82
C LEU A 57 -6.65 9.64 -17.06
N THR A 58 -6.67 10.51 -18.06
CA THR A 58 -7.32 10.20 -19.34
C THR A 58 -6.35 9.45 -20.24
N ILE A 59 -6.67 8.20 -20.58
CA ILE A 59 -5.88 7.37 -21.48
C ILE A 59 -6.61 7.25 -22.82
N VAL A 60 -5.93 7.59 -23.91
CA VAL A 60 -6.42 7.42 -25.28
C VAL A 60 -5.90 6.12 -25.85
N THR A 61 -6.80 5.31 -26.42
CA THR A 61 -6.45 4.05 -27.09
C THR A 61 -7.15 3.99 -28.45
N PRO A 62 -6.72 3.10 -29.38
CA PRO A 62 -7.40 2.97 -30.68
C PRO A 62 -8.91 2.67 -30.57
N GLU A 63 -9.31 1.90 -29.55
CA GLU A 63 -10.72 1.59 -29.28
C GLU A 63 -11.49 2.76 -28.63
N TYR A 64 -10.78 3.68 -27.98
CA TYR A 64 -11.36 4.85 -27.30
C TYR A 64 -10.65 6.14 -27.75
N PRO A 65 -10.95 6.64 -28.96
CA PRO A 65 -10.27 7.80 -29.54
C PRO A 65 -10.52 9.11 -28.79
N HIS A 66 -11.64 9.22 -28.05
CA HIS A 66 -11.93 10.34 -27.16
C HIS A 66 -11.31 10.18 -25.75
N GLY A 67 -10.57 9.09 -25.53
CA GLY A 67 -10.01 8.73 -24.26
C GLY A 67 -11.01 8.17 -23.25
N ARG A 68 -10.47 7.52 -22.22
CA ARG A 68 -11.23 7.07 -21.05
C ARG A 68 -10.51 7.52 -19.78
N LYS A 69 -11.27 8.07 -18.84
CA LYS A 69 -10.76 8.40 -17.50
C LYS A 69 -10.54 7.11 -16.72
N VAL A 70 -9.31 6.89 -16.29
CA VAL A 70 -8.86 5.76 -15.46
C VAL A 70 -8.47 6.30 -14.09
N VAL A 71 -8.91 5.63 -13.03
CA VAL A 71 -8.55 5.97 -11.65
C VAL A 71 -7.84 4.77 -11.04
N VAL A 72 -6.69 4.98 -10.42
CA VAL A 72 -5.95 3.93 -9.73
C VAL A 72 -6.19 4.02 -8.23
N LYS A 73 -6.44 2.87 -7.60
CA LYS A 73 -6.63 2.75 -6.15
C LYS A 73 -5.88 1.54 -5.62
N VAL A 74 -5.27 1.68 -4.46
CA VAL A 74 -4.66 0.57 -3.72
C VAL A 74 -5.73 -0.09 -2.87
N VAL A 75 -5.94 -1.40 -3.08
CA VAL A 75 -6.96 -2.17 -2.37
C VAL A 75 -6.39 -2.90 -1.17
N THR A 76 -5.21 -3.51 -1.31
CA THR A 76 -4.63 -4.34 -0.26
C THR A 76 -3.11 -4.30 -0.27
N LEU A 77 -2.51 -4.40 0.91
CA LEU A 77 -1.08 -4.59 1.12
C LEU A 77 -0.87 -6.07 1.47
N VAL A 78 -0.17 -6.79 0.59
CA VAL A 78 0.14 -8.22 0.78
C VAL A 78 1.63 -8.38 0.99
N GLY A 79 2.00 -9.13 2.03
CA GLY A 79 3.37 -9.47 2.35
C GLY A 79 3.40 -10.47 3.49
N ASP A 80 4.60 -10.99 3.82
CA ASP A 80 4.76 -11.70 5.08
C ASP A 80 4.39 -10.78 6.26
N ILE A 81 4.09 -11.38 7.41
CA ILE A 81 3.60 -10.66 8.59
C ILE A 81 4.55 -9.52 8.98
N VAL A 82 5.86 -9.71 8.87
CA VAL A 82 6.86 -8.72 9.28
C VAL A 82 6.90 -7.55 8.29
N ALA A 83 6.91 -7.84 7.00
CA ALA A 83 6.89 -6.83 5.94
C ALA A 83 5.58 -6.03 5.96
N ALA A 84 4.45 -6.71 6.10
CA ALA A 84 3.13 -6.08 6.20
C ALA A 84 3.04 -5.19 7.45
N HIS A 85 3.53 -5.67 8.60
CA HIS A 85 3.56 -4.84 9.80
C HIS A 85 4.41 -3.60 9.63
N LYS A 86 5.57 -3.71 8.99
CA LYS A 86 6.44 -2.56 8.76
C LYS A 86 5.88 -1.59 7.71
N ALA A 87 5.25 -2.07 6.65
CA ALA A 87 4.67 -1.19 5.64
C ALA A 87 3.35 -0.52 6.10
N ALA A 88 2.51 -1.23 6.86
CA ALA A 88 1.24 -0.68 7.38
C ALA A 88 1.37 0.01 8.75
N GLY A 89 2.54 -0.08 9.39
CA GLY A 89 2.78 0.47 10.72
C GLY A 89 2.12 -0.31 11.84
N PHE A 90 1.88 -1.62 11.69
CA PHE A 90 1.39 -2.47 12.78
C PHE A 90 2.48 -2.81 13.80
N LYS A 91 2.03 -3.18 15.00
CA LYS A 91 2.85 -3.59 16.15
C LYS A 91 3.87 -4.68 15.81
N SER A 92 5.13 -4.47 16.18
CA SER A 92 6.14 -5.54 16.29
C SER A 92 5.99 -6.30 17.62
N HIS A 93 6.69 -7.43 17.77
CA HIS A 93 6.62 -8.23 19.00
C HIS A 93 6.95 -7.43 20.28
N SER A 94 7.87 -6.46 20.18
CA SER A 94 8.34 -5.64 21.31
C SER A 94 7.65 -4.28 21.43
N ALA A 95 6.76 -3.90 20.51
CA ALA A 95 6.12 -2.58 20.55
C ALA A 95 4.93 -2.56 21.53
N ASN A 96 4.78 -1.44 22.25
CA ASN A 96 3.69 -1.29 23.22
C ASN A 96 2.39 -0.80 22.58
N LYS A 97 2.43 -0.12 21.44
CA LYS A 97 1.22 0.35 20.71
C LYS A 97 0.84 -0.62 19.60
N PHE A 98 -0.45 -0.69 19.27
CA PHE A 98 -1.00 -1.60 18.26
C PHE A 98 -0.64 -1.26 16.81
N CYS A 99 -0.59 0.03 16.51
CA CYS A 99 -0.06 0.54 15.25
C CYS A 99 0.45 1.97 15.45
N SER A 100 1.04 2.54 14.41
CA SER A 100 1.52 3.94 14.39
C SER A 100 0.40 4.98 14.51
N TRP A 101 -0.84 4.61 14.24
CA TRP A 101 -1.99 5.52 14.25
C TRP A 101 -2.72 5.58 15.60
N PHE A 102 -2.72 4.48 16.36
CA PHE A 102 -3.42 4.42 17.65
C PHE A 102 -2.48 4.79 18.80
N GLU A 103 -2.99 5.61 19.73
CA GLU A 103 -2.25 5.99 20.94
C GLU A 103 -2.42 5.00 22.10
N VAL A 104 -3.34 4.04 21.98
CA VAL A 104 -3.67 3.05 23.01
C VAL A 104 -2.59 1.97 23.10
N ASN A 105 -2.20 1.62 24.33
CA ASN A 105 -1.25 0.53 24.57
C ASN A 105 -1.91 -0.85 24.35
N ALA A 106 -1.07 -1.83 24.05
CA ALA A 106 -1.46 -3.22 23.83
C ALA A 106 -1.90 -3.92 25.11
N SER A 107 -1.61 -3.36 26.29
CA SER A 107 -2.19 -3.77 27.58
C SER A 107 -3.65 -3.35 27.70
N ASP A 108 -4.00 -2.19 27.15
CA ASP A 108 -5.28 -1.51 27.38
C ASP A 108 -6.25 -1.79 26.22
N LYS A 109 -6.25 -3.03 25.71
CA LYS A 109 -6.99 -3.42 24.50
C LYS A 109 -8.47 -3.11 24.57
N HIS A 110 -9.04 -3.18 25.78
CA HIS A 110 -10.45 -2.90 26.05
C HIS A 110 -10.82 -1.44 25.71
N GLU A 111 -9.86 -0.52 25.72
CA GLU A 111 -10.09 0.89 25.42
C GLU A 111 -10.08 1.19 23.91
N LEU A 112 -9.77 0.19 23.06
CA LEU A 112 -9.82 0.35 21.61
C LEU A 112 -11.26 0.64 21.17
N LYS A 113 -11.43 1.80 20.56
CA LYS A 113 -12.67 2.20 19.90
C LYS A 113 -12.46 2.08 18.39
N LEU A 114 -13.51 1.65 17.68
CA LEU A 114 -13.52 1.75 16.22
C LEU A 114 -13.32 3.22 15.85
N GLY A 115 -12.26 3.50 15.09
CA GLY A 115 -12.07 4.81 14.50
C GLY A 115 -13.20 5.10 13.52
N THR A 116 -13.56 6.38 13.38
CA THR A 116 -14.51 6.79 12.34
C THR A 116 -13.98 6.30 10.98
N PRO A 117 -14.80 5.61 10.16
CA PRO A 117 -14.38 5.22 8.82
C PRO A 117 -13.82 6.43 8.08
N CYS A 118 -12.74 6.26 7.32
CA CYS A 118 -12.24 7.29 6.42
C CYS A 118 -13.27 7.54 5.29
N THR A 119 -14.35 8.26 5.59
CA THR A 119 -15.15 8.96 4.60
C THR A 119 -14.22 10.01 4.01
N GLY A 120 -13.88 9.88 2.72
CA GLY A 120 -12.73 10.53 2.08
C GLY A 120 -12.41 11.98 2.47
N ARG A 121 -11.12 12.31 2.31
CA ARG A 121 -10.37 13.53 2.67
C ARG A 121 -9.79 13.58 4.08
N LYS A 122 -8.50 13.30 4.14
CA LYS A 122 -7.55 14.23 4.77
C LYS A 122 -6.51 14.58 3.70
N VAL A 123 -6.62 15.80 3.19
CA VAL A 123 -5.51 16.50 2.52
C VAL A 123 -4.52 16.82 3.64
N LEU A 124 -3.29 16.33 3.52
CA LEU A 124 -2.12 16.89 4.19
C LEU A 124 -1.33 17.65 3.14
#